data_AF-A0A1H1FEB3-F1
#
_entry.id   AF-A0A1H1FEB3-F1
#
_cell.length_a   1.000
_cell.length_b   1.000
_cell.length_c   1.000
_cell.angle_alpha   90.00
_cell.angle_beta   90.00
_cell.angle_gamma   90.00
#
_symmetry.space_group_name_H-M   'P 1'
#
loop_
_entity.id
_entity.type
_entity.pdbx_description
1 polymer ?
#
loop_
_entity_poly.entity_id
_entity_poly.type
_entity_poly.pdbx_seq_one_letter_code
_entity_poly.pdbx_strand_id
1 'polypeptide(L)' 'MSRPHTQLATLLRRAQWMLDEAAYKLGGKQLPDTDRHALAEALDELAAALREHADEPAELAAGQHEPPAIVEPQR' A
#
# COMPACT_ATOMS: atom_id res chain seq x y z
N MET A 1 5.43 14.38 -2.28
CA MET A 1 4.66 13.18 -1.87
C MET A 1 3.52 13.66 -1.00
N SER A 2 2.27 13.32 -1.32
CA SER A 2 1.13 13.72 -0.48
C SER A 2 1.13 12.88 0.81
N ARG A 3 0.67 13.46 1.93
CA ARG A 3 0.55 12.77 3.23
C ARG A 3 -0.17 11.41 3.16
N PRO A 4 -1.27 11.22 2.39
CA PRO A 4 -1.93 9.91 2.29
C PRO A 4 -1.04 8.82 1.70
N HIS A 5 -0.22 9.10 0.68
CA HIS A 5 0.72 8.13 0.12
C HIS A 5 1.79 7.71 1.14
N THR A 6 2.29 8.65 1.96
CA THR A 6 3.28 8.35 3.00
C THR A 6 2.67 7.50 4.11
N GLN A 7 1.44 7.78 4.53
CA GLN A 7 0.72 6.99 5.53
C GLN A 7 0.45 5.57 5.04
N LEU A 8 -0.05 5.42 3.81
CA LEU A 8 -0.31 4.11 3.21
C LEU A 8 0.98 3.28 3.09
N ALA A 9 2.10 3.90 2.69
CA ALA A 9 3.39 3.23 2.65
C ALA A 9 3.84 2.73 4.04
N THR A 10 3.60 3.50 5.10
CA THR A 10 3.89 3.08 6.48
C THR A 10 3.01 1.90 6.91
N LEU A 11 1.70 1.95 6.63
CA LEU A 11 0.77 0.87 6.96
C LEU A 11 1.13 -0.43 6.23
N LEU A 12 1.43 -0.34 4.92
CA LEU A 12 1.90 -1.48 4.12
C LEU A 12 3.16 -2.10 4.72
N ARG A 13 4.16 -1.28 5.08
CA ARG A 13 5.42 -1.78 5.63
C ARG A 13 5.22 -2.46 6.98
N ARG A 14 4.36 -1.89 7.83
CA ARG A 14 3.99 -2.47 9.13
C ARG A 14 3.27 -3.81 8.96
N ALA A 15 2.27 -3.88 8.08
CA ALA A 15 1.53 -5.11 7.81
C ALA A 15 2.44 -6.23 7.29
N GLN A 16 3.39 -5.91 6.40
CA GLN A 16 4.38 -6.87 5.92
C GLN A 16 5.15 -7.52 7.08
N TRP A 17 5.66 -6.70 8.01
CA TRP A 17 6.42 -7.22 9.16
C TRP A 17 5.57 -8.08 10.09
N MET A 18 4.33 -7.66 10.34
CA MET A 18 3.42 -8.42 11.20
C MET A 18 3.02 -9.76 10.58
N LEU A 19 2.85 -9.82 9.26
CA LEU A 19 2.58 -11.06 8.53
C LEU A 19 3.77 -12.02 8.54
N ASP A 20 5.00 -11.50 8.35
CA ASP A 20 6.23 -12.31 8.41
C ASP A 20 6.39 -12.94 9.80
N GLU A 21 6.22 -12.15 10.86
CA GLU A 21 6.26 -12.61 12.25
C GLU A 21 5.17 -13.65 12.54
N ALA A 22 3.94 -13.41 12.09
CA ALA A 22 2.83 -14.34 12.27
C ALA A 22 3.03 -15.66 11.52
N ALA A 23 3.60 -15.62 10.32
CA ALA A 23 3.93 -16.81 9.54
C ALA A 23 5.01 -17.65 10.24
N TYR A 24 6.07 -16.99 10.75
CA TYR A 24 7.10 -17.65 11.54
C TYR A 24 6.51 -18.34 12.79
N LYS A 25 5.67 -17.63 13.53
CA LYS A 25 4.96 -18.12 14.72
C LYS A 25 3.99 -19.27 14.44
N LEU A 26 3.23 -19.19 13.34
CA LEU A 26 2.35 -20.27 12.89
C LEU A 26 3.14 -21.52 12.50
N GLY A 27 4.29 -21.36 11.83
CA GLY A 27 5.22 -22.47 11.56
C GLY A 27 5.70 -23.16 12.83
N GLY A 28 5.84 -22.41 13.93
CA GLY A 28 6.14 -22.90 15.27
C GLY A 28 4.94 -23.36 16.11
N LYS A 29 3.72 -23.41 15.54
CA LYS A 29 2.44 -23.71 16.22
C LYS A 29 2.10 -22.78 17.40
N GLN A 30 2.67 -21.58 17.42
CA GLN A 30 2.54 -20.62 18.51
C GLN A 30 2.20 -19.25 17.95
N LEU A 31 0.96 -19.04 17.53
CA LEU A 31 0.41 -17.70 17.31
C LEU A 31 -0.63 -17.43 18.41
N PRO A 32 -0.25 -16.70 19.48
CA PRO A 32 -1.13 -16.36 20.60
C PRO A 32 -2.37 -15.60 20.14
N ASP A 33 -3.48 -15.74 20.85
CA ASP A 33 -4.73 -15.06 20.49
C ASP A 33 -4.58 -13.53 20.47
N THR A 34 -3.80 -12.96 21.39
CA THR A 34 -3.48 -11.53 21.40
C THR A 34 -2.79 -11.08 20.11
N ASP A 35 -1.84 -11.87 19.62
CA ASP A 35 -1.12 -11.58 18.37
C ASP A 35 -2.05 -11.72 17.15
N ARG A 36 -3.00 -12.66 17.19
CA ARG A 36 -4.03 -12.81 16.14
C ARG A 36 -4.94 -11.58 16.08
N HIS A 37 -5.41 -11.10 17.23
CA HIS A 37 -6.27 -9.92 17.30
C HIS A 37 -5.53 -8.67 16.83
N ALA A 38 -4.31 -8.46 17.31
CA ALA A 38 -3.49 -7.33 16.89
C ALA A 38 -3.19 -7.35 15.38
N LEU A 39 -2.95 -8.53 14.80
CA LEU A 39 -2.77 -8.69 13.37
C LEU A 39 -4.05 -8.37 12.59
N ALA A 40 -5.21 -8.88 13.04
CA ALA A 40 -6.49 -8.60 12.40
C ALA A 40 -6.80 -7.09 12.38
N GLU A 41 -6.66 -6.41 13.51
CA GLU A 41 -6.88 -4.95 13.61
C GLU A 41 -5.98 -4.16 12.65
N ALA A 42 -4.69 -4.52 12.56
CA ALA A 42 -3.76 -3.85 11.66
C ALA A 42 -4.10 -4.09 10.18
N LEU A 43 -4.62 -5.28 9.83
CA LEU A 43 -5.06 -5.59 8.47
C LEU A 43 -6.36 -4.87 8.12
N ASP A 44 -7.27 -4.71 9.07
CA ASP A 44 -8.50 -3.93 8.89
C ASP A 44 -8.19 -2.44 8.68
N GLU A 45 -7.25 -1.87 9.44
CA GLU A 45 -6.75 -0.50 9.24
C GLU A 45 -6.14 -0.31 7.85
N LEU A 46 -5.28 -1.24 7.41
CA LEU A 46 -4.71 -1.20 6.07
C LEU A 46 -5.78 -1.34 4.98
N ALA A 47 -6.76 -2.23 5.17
CA ALA A 47 -7.85 -2.42 4.22
C ALA A 47 -8.72 -1.16 4.10
N ALA A 48 -8.96 -0.44 5.20
CA ALA A 48 -9.66 0.85 5.17
C ALA A 48 -8.86 1.89 4.38
N ALA A 49 -7.57 2.06 4.69
CA ALA A 49 -6.69 3.04 4.02
C ALA A 49 -6.56 2.76 2.50
N LEU A 50 -6.53 1.50 2.08
CA LEU A 50 -6.49 1.13 0.66
C LEU A 50 -7.78 1.52 -0.08
N ARG A 51 -8.93 1.37 0.57
CA ARG A 51 -10.22 1.77 -0.03
C ARG A 51 -10.32 3.29 -0.13
N GLU A 52 -9.94 4.00 0.92
CA GLU A 52 -9.89 5.47 0.91
C GLU A 52 -8.98 6.00 -0.21
N HIS A 53 -7.81 5.38 -0.40
CA HIS A 53 -6.89 5.77 -1.46
C HIS A 53 -7.39 5.41 -2.88
N ALA A 54 -8.22 4.37 -3.02
CA ALA A 54 -8.85 4.03 -4.30
C ALA A 54 -10.01 4.97 -4.67
N ASP A 55 -10.70 5.50 -3.65
CA ASP A 55 -11.78 6.47 -3.80
C ASP A 55 -11.27 7.92 -3.96
N GLU A 56 -9.98 8.19 -3.68
CA GLU A 56 -9.34 9.44 -4.07
C GLU A 56 -9.33 9.54 -5.60
N PRO A 57 -10.01 10.55 -6.20
CA PRO A 57 -10.07 10.67 -7.65
C PRO A 57 -8.65 10.78 -8.20
N ALA A 58 -8.36 9.97 -9.22
CA ALA A 58 -7.07 9.86 -9.89
C ALA A 58 -6.72 11.13 -10.71
N GLU A 59 -6.87 12.32 -10.13
CA GLU A 59 -6.57 13.62 -10.76
C GLU A 59 -5.07 13.80 -11.09
N LEU A 60 -4.20 12.85 -10.73
CA LEU A 60 -2.77 12.90 -11.00
C LEU A 60 -2.28 11.94 -12.11
N ALA A 61 -3.15 11.09 -12.68
CA ALA A 61 -2.73 10.13 -13.71
C ALA A 61 -2.88 10.64 -15.16
N ALA A 62 -3.65 11.71 -15.40
CA ALA A 62 -3.92 12.22 -16.74
C ALA A 62 -2.89 13.24 -17.27
N GLY A 63 -1.78 13.48 -16.55
CA GLY A 63 -0.82 14.57 -16.87
C GLY A 63 0.56 14.16 -17.39
N GLN A 64 0.86 12.87 -17.60
CA GLN A 64 2.24 12.42 -17.95
C GLN A 64 2.33 11.53 -19.19
N HIS A 65 1.32 11.54 -20.06
CA HIS A 65 1.45 10.99 -21.41
C HIS A 65 1.32 12.12 -22.44
N GLU A 66 2.27 13.06 -22.40
CA GLU A 66 2.57 13.83 -23.60
C GLU A 66 3.30 12.88 -24.56
N PRO A 67 2.73 12.52 -25.72
CA PRO A 67 3.46 11.73 -26.71
C PRO A 67 4.66 12.55 -27.17
N PRO A 68 5.83 11.92 -27.43
CA PRO A 68 7.02 12.67 -27.83
C PRO A 68 6.72 13.43 -29.12
N ALA A 69 6.92 14.75 -29.09
CA ALA A 69 6.83 15.59 -30.28
C ALA A 69 7.77 15.02 -31.36
N ILE A 70 7.18 14.48 -32.42
CA ILE A 70 7.90 14.07 -33.62
C ILE A 70 8.48 15.35 -34.21
N VAL A 71 9.79 15.54 -34.05
CA VAL A 71 10.52 16.61 -34.75
C VAL A 71 10.68 16.17 -36.20
N GLU A 72 9.86 16.71 -37.09
CA GLU A 72 10.07 16.56 -38.54
C GLU A 72 11.40 17.24 -38.93
N PRO A 73 12.30 16.55 -39.65
CA PRO A 73 13.52 17.17 -40.14
C PRO A 73 13.17 18.10 -41.31
N GLN A 74 13.36 19.41 -41.12
CA GLN A 74 13.29 20.36 -42.23
C GLN A 74 14.43 20.10 -43.22
N ARG A 75 14.08 20.00 -44.50
CA ARG A 75 14.99 19.90 -45.65
C ARG A 75 15.69 21.22 -45.95
#